data_AF-M0MT82-F1
#
_entry.id   AF-M0MT82-F1
#
_cell.length_a   1.000
_cell.length_b   1.000
_cell.length_c   1.000
_cell.angle_alpha   90.00
_cell.angle_beta   90.00
_cell.angle_gamma   90.00
#
_symmetry.space_group_name_H-M   'P 1'
#
loop_
_entity.id
_entity.type
_entity.pdbx_description
1 polymer ?
#
loop_
_entity_poly.entity_id
_entity_poly.type
_entity_poly.pdbx_seq_one_letter_code
_entity_poly.pdbx_strand_id
1 'polypeptide(L)'
;MAEVDLLGFLRDCKRLAIQVLGTNAGKPAEGGLARWKHLVIHGYRLEDDHSYRETENRLRCFSELREILELDLNDVPDYSTISKSFDRFNITIWRALLRVSAEQLPQSA
;
A
#
# COMPACT_ATOMS: atom_id res chain seq x y z
N MET A 1 -6.66 -1.32 -20.65
CA MET A 1 -6.77 -0.19 -19.71
C MET A 1 -6.04 -0.54 -18.40
N ALA A 2 -4.84 -1.13 -18.45
CA ALA A 2 -4.51 -2.19 -17.48
C ALA A 2 -3.21 -2.01 -16.67
N GLU A 3 -2.50 -0.87 -16.76
CA GLU A 3 -1.24 -0.67 -15.99
C GLU A 3 -1.06 0.78 -15.56
N VAL A 4 -1.40 1.73 -16.44
CA VAL A 4 -1.45 3.17 -16.14
C VAL A 4 -2.43 3.48 -15.01
N ASP A 5 -3.53 2.73 -14.92
CA ASP A 5 -4.56 2.88 -13.89
C ASP A 5 -4.04 2.45 -12.49
N LEU A 6 -3.30 1.33 -12.44
CA LEU A 6 -2.78 0.77 -11.20
C LEU A 6 -1.67 1.64 -10.57
N LEU A 7 -0.78 2.21 -11.38
CA LEU A 7 0.22 3.16 -10.88
C LEU A 7 -0.42 4.47 -10.39
N GLY A 8 -1.51 4.91 -11.02
CA GLY A 8 -2.33 6.03 -10.55
C GLY A 8 -2.94 5.73 -9.18
N PHE A 9 -3.62 4.59 -9.07
CA PHE A 9 -4.17 4.07 -7.83
C PHE A 9 -3.14 4.02 -6.70
N LEU A 10 -1.92 3.52 -6.96
CA LEU A 10 -0.90 3.42 -5.90
C LEU A 10 -0.40 4.78 -5.41
N ARG A 11 -0.32 5.78 -6.29
CA ARG A 11 0.03 7.15 -5.89
C ARG A 11 -1.05 7.74 -4.99
N ASP A 12 -2.31 7.51 -5.32
CA ASP A 12 -3.43 7.94 -4.47
C ASP A 12 -3.48 7.17 -3.16
N CYS A 13 -3.28 5.85 -3.20
CA CYS A 13 -3.20 5.00 -2.01
C CYS A 13 -2.08 5.47 -1.07
N LYS A 14 -0.90 5.82 -1.61
CA LYS A 14 0.21 6.38 -0.84
C LYS A 14 -0.17 7.70 -0.16
N ARG A 15 -0.77 8.62 -0.90
CA ARG A 15 -1.23 9.91 -0.37
C ARG A 15 -2.22 9.72 0.78
N LEU A 16 -3.21 8.84 0.58
CA LEU A 16 -4.21 8.48 1.59
C LEU A 16 -3.59 7.80 2.82
N ALA A 17 -2.69 6.85 2.62
CA ALA A 17 -2.01 6.15 3.70
C ALA A 17 -1.19 7.10 4.58
N ILE A 18 -0.44 8.02 3.97
CA ILE A 18 0.32 9.04 4.71
C ILE A 18 -0.62 9.98 5.46
N GLN A 19 -1.71 10.42 4.83
CA GLN A 19 -2.70 11.29 5.47
C GLN A 19 -3.34 10.62 6.69
N VAL A 20 -3.79 9.38 6.56
CA VAL A 20 -4.45 8.62 7.64
C VAL A 20 -3.48 8.28 8.78
N LEU A 21 -2.24 7.94 8.47
CA LEU A 21 -1.25 7.56 9.48
C LEU A 21 -0.61 8.77 10.19
N GLY A 22 -0.63 9.96 9.57
CA GLY A 22 -0.06 11.18 10.11
C GLY A 22 1.41 10.99 10.52
N THR A 23 1.76 11.39 11.75
CA THR A 23 3.13 11.29 12.28
C THR A 23 3.65 9.86 12.45
N ASN A 24 2.78 8.86 12.32
CA ASN A 24 3.17 7.45 12.37
C ASN A 24 3.47 6.86 10.99
N ALA A 25 3.25 7.60 9.90
CA ALA A 25 3.42 7.09 8.53
C ALA A 25 4.83 6.49 8.30
N GLY A 26 5.87 7.24 8.65
CA GLY A 26 7.26 6.84 8.49
C GLY A 26 7.80 5.89 9.56
N LYS A 27 7.04 5.62 10.64
CA LYS A 27 7.49 4.72 11.71
C LYS A 27 7.25 3.27 11.27
N PRO A 28 8.22 2.36 11.48
CA PRO A 28 7.95 0.94 11.33
C PRO A 28 6.86 0.49 12.31
N ALA A 29 6.11 -0.55 11.95
CA ALA A 29 5.19 -1.18 12.91
C ALA A 29 5.97 -1.88 14.02
N GLU A 30 6.97 -2.68 13.64
CA GLU A 30 8.06 -3.25 14.43
C GLU A 30 9.24 -3.38 13.45
N GLY A 31 10.47 -2.99 13.85
CA GLY A 31 11.68 -2.88 13.02
C GLY A 31 11.57 -3.32 11.56
N GLY A 32 11.67 -2.38 10.62
CA GLY A 32 11.56 -2.68 9.18
C GLY A 32 10.80 -1.62 8.39
N LEU A 33 9.99 -2.08 7.44
CA LEU A 33 9.31 -1.23 6.47
C LEU A 33 8.34 -0.23 7.13
N ALA A 34 8.31 1.01 6.60
CA ALA A 34 7.40 2.04 7.09
C ALA A 34 5.92 1.62 6.95
N ARG A 35 5.08 2.02 7.91
CA ARG A 35 3.65 1.65 7.94
C ARG A 35 2.90 2.02 6.66
N TRP A 36 3.20 3.18 6.07
CA TRP A 36 2.54 3.60 4.84
C TRP A 36 2.85 2.66 3.67
N LYS A 37 4.08 2.15 3.56
CA LYS A 37 4.48 1.24 2.49
C LYS A 37 3.73 -0.09 2.60
N HIS A 38 3.57 -0.62 3.81
CA HIS A 38 2.75 -1.81 4.03
C HIS A 38 1.28 -1.59 3.60
N LEU A 39 0.67 -0.44 3.92
CA LEU A 39 -0.69 -0.13 3.48
C LEU A 39 -0.81 -0.07 1.95
N VAL A 40 0.14 0.56 1.28
CA VAL A 40 0.14 0.66 -0.19
C VAL A 40 0.35 -0.70 -0.85
N ILE A 41 1.22 -1.56 -0.30
CA ILE A 41 1.41 -2.94 -0.77
C ILE A 41 0.10 -3.74 -0.64
N HIS A 42 -0.65 -3.55 0.45
CA HIS A 42 -1.94 -4.21 0.61
C HIS A 42 -3.01 -3.65 -0.32
N GLY A 43 -3.02 -2.33 -0.54
CA GLY A 43 -3.87 -1.71 -1.55
C GLY A 43 -3.60 -2.29 -2.94
N TYR A 44 -2.33 -2.35 -3.35
CA TYR A 44 -1.90 -2.98 -4.61
C TYR A 44 -2.40 -4.42 -4.74
N ARG A 45 -2.21 -5.20 -3.66
CA ARG A 45 -2.62 -6.61 -3.63
C ARG A 45 -4.12 -6.75 -3.83
N LEU A 46 -4.92 -5.92 -3.17
CA LEU A 46 -6.38 -6.00 -3.22
C LEU A 46 -6.97 -5.47 -4.52
N GLU A 47 -6.34 -4.45 -5.13
CA GLU A 47 -6.81 -3.84 -6.38
C GLU A 47 -6.76 -4.81 -7.57
N ASP A 48 -5.70 -5.63 -7.65
CA ASP A 48 -5.48 -6.58 -8.76
C ASP A 48 -5.59 -8.05 -8.28
N ASP A 49 -6.24 -8.29 -7.14
CA ASP A 49 -6.49 -9.59 -6.48
C ASP A 49 -5.28 -10.55 -6.44
N HIS A 50 -4.11 -10.01 -6.10
CA HIS A 50 -2.88 -10.80 -6.03
C HIS A 50 -2.81 -11.69 -4.79
N SER A 51 -2.23 -12.87 -4.98
CA SER A 51 -1.70 -13.64 -3.84
C SER A 51 -0.51 -12.90 -3.20
N TYR A 52 -0.17 -13.23 -1.96
CA TYR A 52 1.01 -12.64 -1.30
C TYR A 52 2.32 -12.95 -2.03
N ARG A 53 2.48 -14.14 -2.62
CA ARG A 53 3.66 -14.52 -3.40
C ARG A 53 3.73 -13.76 -4.72
N GLU A 54 2.58 -13.60 -5.38
CA GLU A 54 2.50 -12.80 -6.60
C GLU A 54 2.85 -11.34 -6.32
N THR A 55 2.33 -10.80 -5.21
CA THR A 55 2.66 -9.44 -4.75
C THR A 55 4.16 -9.27 -4.55
N GLU A 56 4.83 -10.20 -3.86
CA GLU A 56 6.28 -10.19 -3.71
C GLU A 56 7.00 -10.21 -5.08
N ASN A 57 6.64 -11.16 -5.95
CA ASN A 57 7.26 -11.31 -7.27
C ASN A 57 7.15 -10.02 -8.08
N ARG A 58 5.97 -9.40 -8.11
CA ARG A 58 5.74 -8.15 -8.84
C ARG A 58 6.55 -7.00 -8.28
N LEU A 59 6.65 -6.87 -6.95
CA LEU A 59 7.52 -5.87 -6.34
C LEU A 59 9.00 -6.08 -6.71
N ARG A 60 9.46 -7.32 -6.90
CA ARG A 60 10.83 -7.61 -7.36
C ARG A 60 11.01 -7.29 -8.84
N CYS A 61 10.01 -7.58 -9.68
CA CYS A 61 10.10 -7.45 -11.13
C CYS A 61 9.91 -6.02 -11.64
N PHE A 62 8.95 -5.27 -11.08
CA PHE A 62 8.57 -3.95 -11.60
C PHE A 62 9.24 -2.84 -10.80
N SER A 63 10.07 -2.03 -11.47
CA SER A 63 10.77 -0.89 -10.87
C SER A 63 9.84 0.25 -10.50
N GLU A 64 8.79 0.46 -11.28
CA GLU A 64 7.82 1.54 -11.14
C GLU A 64 7.04 1.43 -9.83
N LEU A 65 6.69 0.20 -9.44
CA LEU A 65 6.08 -0.08 -8.13
C LEU A 65 7.03 0.27 -6.99
N ARG A 66 8.31 -0.12 -7.13
CA ARG A 66 9.36 0.16 -6.15
C ARG A 66 9.64 1.66 -6.04
N GLU A 67 9.63 2.40 -7.13
CA GLU A 67 9.80 3.86 -7.13
C GLU A 67 8.67 4.56 -6.34
N ILE A 68 7.40 4.18 -6.58
CA ILE A 68 6.26 4.74 -5.83
C ILE A 68 6.39 4.43 -4.33
N LEU A 69 6.80 3.20 -4.01
CA LEU A 69 6.99 2.70 -2.64
C LEU A 69 8.31 3.16 -2.01
N GLU A 70 9.17 3.88 -2.73
CA GLU A 70 10.51 4.27 -2.29
C GLU A 70 11.30 3.06 -1.75
N LEU A 71 11.25 1.94 -2.48
CA LEU A 71 11.81 0.66 -2.07
C LEU A 71 13.04 0.31 -2.90
N ASP A 72 14.14 -0.01 -2.23
CA ASP A 72 15.26 -0.71 -2.87
C ASP A 72 14.90 -2.18 -3.12
N LEU A 73 15.54 -2.80 -4.12
CA LEU A 73 15.30 -4.21 -4.46
C LEU A 73 15.56 -5.15 -3.29
N ASN A 74 16.56 -4.84 -2.46
CA ASN A 74 16.92 -5.63 -1.27
C ASN A 74 15.95 -5.42 -0.10
N ASP A 75 15.13 -4.37 -0.14
CA ASP A 75 14.17 -4.02 0.91
C ASP A 75 12.74 -4.53 0.59
N VAL A 76 12.57 -5.23 -0.55
CA VAL A 76 11.29 -5.83 -0.91
C VAL A 76 10.92 -6.88 0.15
N PRO A 77 9.77 -6.71 0.85
CA PRO A 77 9.36 -7.65 1.87
C PRO A 77 8.99 -9.00 1.25
N ASP A 78 9.39 -10.09 1.89
CA ASP A 78 8.92 -11.42 1.50
C ASP A 78 7.41 -11.58 1.70
N TYR A 79 6.79 -12.54 0.99
CA TYR A 79 5.35 -12.80 1.06
C TYR A 79 4.85 -13.04 2.50
N SER A 80 5.67 -13.59 3.39
CA SER A 80 5.31 -13.86 4.78
C SER A 80 5.25 -12.58 5.61
N THR A 81 6.15 -11.64 5.34
CA THR A 81 6.20 -10.30 5.93
C THR A 81 5.00 -9.49 5.47
N ILE A 82 4.64 -9.57 4.19
CA ILE A 82 3.42 -8.95 3.66
C ILE A 82 2.20 -9.54 4.40
N SER A 83 2.04 -10.87 4.43
CA SER A 83 0.91 -11.53 5.11
C SER A 83 0.80 -11.12 6.58
N LYS A 84 1.88 -11.24 7.36
CA LYS A 84 1.88 -10.87 8.79
C LYS A 84 1.59 -9.40 9.03
N SER A 85 1.99 -8.53 8.09
CA SER A 85 1.73 -7.09 8.22
C SER A 85 0.26 -6.73 8.06
N PHE A 86 -0.52 -7.52 7.32
CA PHE A 86 -1.95 -7.27 7.14
C PHE A 86 -2.70 -7.30 8.48
N ASP A 87 -2.40 -8.31 9.31
CA ASP A 87 -3.03 -8.52 10.62
C ASP A 87 -2.67 -7.43 11.64
N ARG A 88 -1.56 -6.69 11.42
CA ARG A 88 -1.12 -5.61 12.31
C ARG A 88 -1.95 -4.33 12.15
N PHE A 89 -2.65 -4.15 11.03
CA PHE A 89 -3.50 -2.98 10.83
C PHE A 89 -4.89 -3.24 11.41
N ASN A 90 -5.20 -2.56 12.51
CA ASN A 90 -6.53 -2.64 13.10
C ASN A 90 -7.60 -2.05 12.16
N ILE A 91 -8.85 -2.46 12.37
CA ILE A 91 -10.00 -2.05 11.56
C ILE A 91 -10.18 -0.51 11.48
N THR A 92 -9.67 0.24 12.46
CA THR A 92 -9.76 1.70 12.48
C THR A 92 -8.96 2.32 11.33
N ILE A 93 -7.78 1.80 11.01
CA ILE A 93 -6.97 2.29 9.88
C ILE A 93 -7.69 2.02 8.55
N TRP A 94 -8.25 0.82 8.39
CA TRP A 94 -9.03 0.47 7.20
C TRP A 94 -10.27 1.35 7.03
N ARG A 95 -11.03 1.60 8.13
CA ARG A 95 -12.18 2.51 8.09
C ARG A 95 -11.79 3.95 7.77
N ALA A 96 -10.66 4.42 8.30
CA ALA A 96 -10.17 5.76 8.01
C ALA A 96 -9.77 5.89 6.52
N LEU A 97 -9.09 4.90 5.97
CA LEU A 97 -8.78 4.84 4.53
C LEU A 97 -10.05 4.87 3.68
N LEU A 98 -11.04 4.02 3.99
CA LEU A 98 -12.31 3.99 3.28
C LEU A 98 -13.02 5.35 3.32
N ARG A 99 -13.07 5.98 4.50
CA ARG A 99 -13.68 7.31 4.65
C ARG A 99 -12.99 8.36 3.78
N VAL A 100 -11.67 8.48 3.87
CA VAL A 100 -10.94 9.50 3.11
C VAL A 100 -11.00 9.21 1.61
N SER A 101 -11.02 7.95 1.19
CA SER A 101 -11.21 7.58 -0.22
C SER A 101 -12.60 7.97 -0.73
N ALA A 102 -13.65 7.78 0.06
CA ALA A 102 -15.02 8.16 -0.31
C ALA A 102 -15.20 9.69 -0.38
N GLU A 103 -14.53 10.45 0.49
CA GLU A 103 -14.53 11.92 0.46
C GLU A 103 -13.82 12.49 -0.77
N GLN A 104 -12.99 11.70 -1.47
CA GLN A 104 -12.29 12.10 -2.70
C GLN A 104 -13.03 11.76 -3.99
N LEU A 105 -14.06 10.92 -3.93
CA LEU A 105 -14.94 10.73 -5.07
C LEU A 105 -15.68 12.05 -5.32
N PRO A 106 -15.75 12.55 -6.57
CA PRO A 106 -16.54 13.73 -6.87
C PRO A 106 -17.96 13.46 -6.37
N GLN A 107 -18.47 14.33 -5.48
CA GLN A 107 -19.86 14.27 -5.08
C GLN A 107 -20.67 14.36 -6.37
N SER A 108 -21.28 13.24 -6.73
CA SER A 108 -22.15 13.18 -7.90
C SER A 108 -23.33 14.10 -7.58
N ALA A 109 -23.31 15.29 -8.18
CA ALA A 109 -24.40 16.25 -8.16
C ALA A 109 -25.39 15.91 -9.29
#